data_AF-A0A3N5ZC81-F1
#
_entry.id   AF-A0A3N5ZC81-F1
#
_cell.length_a   1.000
_cell.length_b   1.000
_cell.length_c   1.000
_cell.angle_alpha   90.00
_cell.angle_beta   90.00
_cell.angle_gamma   90.00
#
_symmetry.space_group_name_H-M   'P 1'
#
loop_
_entity.id
_entity.type
_entity.pdbx_description
1 polymer ?
#
loop_
_entity_poly.entity_id
_entity_poly.type
_entity_poly.pdbx_seq_one_letter_code
_entity_poly.pdbx_strand_id
1 'polypeptide(L)'
;MTHFFHHTHMEYFYILEGINELDATLSASIYKKAKEANQQAISAVQQGDTVRLMCPLNSNGICLIYNHRPMICRMHGIPHELSFPGKQTVFGKGCKAFEVQCGKKPYLPFDRTPFYVSMANLEKDMKQQLGITEKFKKTIAQMLVD
;
A
#
# COMPACT_ATOMS: atom_id res chain seq x y z
N MET A 1 12.15 -6.04 1.95
CA MET A 1 10.73 -5.72 2.16
C MET A 1 10.66 -4.41 2.93
N THR A 2 9.84 -3.47 2.48
CA THR A 2 9.70 -2.14 3.10
C THR A 2 8.46 -2.15 3.98
N HIS A 3 8.58 -1.68 5.22
CA HIS A 3 7.41 -1.41 6.05
C HIS A 3 6.65 -0.23 5.43
N PHE A 4 5.48 -0.53 4.85
CA PHE A 4 4.75 0.38 3.99
C PHE A 4 3.38 0.74 4.58
N PHE A 5 3.05 2.03 4.60
CA PHE A 5 1.80 2.56 5.15
C PHE A 5 0.90 3.12 4.05
N HIS A 6 -0.40 2.89 4.20
CA HIS A 6 -1.45 3.56 3.46
C HIS A 6 -1.98 4.74 4.25
N HIS A 7 -2.50 5.72 3.53
CA HIS A 7 -2.88 7.01 4.07
C HIS A 7 -4.33 7.42 3.75
N THR A 8 -5.12 6.51 3.21
CA THR A 8 -6.50 6.77 2.80
C THR A 8 -7.43 5.71 3.35
N HIS A 9 -8.61 6.14 3.82
CA HIS A 9 -9.71 5.25 4.17
C HIS A 9 -10.32 4.63 2.91
N MET A 10 -10.28 5.35 1.78
CA MET A 10 -10.71 4.84 0.47
C MET A 10 -10.01 3.53 0.11
N GLU A 11 -8.67 3.49 0.18
CA GLU A 11 -7.93 2.24 -0.08
C GLU A 11 -8.24 1.15 0.94
N TYR A 12 -8.54 1.51 2.19
CA TYR A 12 -8.94 0.56 3.22
C TYR A 12 -10.28 -0.10 2.89
N PHE A 13 -11.32 0.68 2.57
CA PHE A 13 -12.63 0.12 2.20
C PHE A 13 -12.55 -0.73 0.93
N TYR A 14 -11.73 -0.31 -0.05
CA TYR A 14 -11.51 -1.09 -1.27
C TYR A 14 -10.81 -2.44 -1.00
N ILE A 15 -9.90 -2.49 -0.02
CA ILE A 15 -9.32 -3.76 0.45
C ILE A 15 -10.40 -4.66 1.07
N LEU A 16 -11.26 -4.11 1.92
CA LEU A 16 -12.32 -4.89 2.56
C LEU A 16 -13.30 -5.46 1.54
N GLU A 17 -13.67 -4.68 0.51
CA GLU A 17 -14.46 -5.15 -0.62
C GLU A 17 -13.80 -6.37 -1.28
N GLY A 18 -12.51 -6.31 -1.61
CA GLY A 18 -11.81 -7.43 -2.21
C GLY A 18 -11.69 -8.67 -1.33
N ILE A 19 -11.62 -8.50 -0.01
CA ILE A 19 -11.61 -9.63 0.94
C ILE A 19 -13.00 -10.28 1.02
N ASN A 20 -14.06 -9.50 0.96
CA ASN A 20 -15.43 -10.00 0.99
C ASN A 20 -15.79 -10.86 -0.24
N GLU A 21 -15.03 -10.75 -1.34
CA GLU A 21 -15.17 -11.61 -2.51
C GLU A 21 -14.49 -12.99 -2.37
N LEU A 22 -13.64 -13.17 -1.34
CA LEU A 22 -12.94 -14.42 -1.11
C LEU A 22 -13.79 -15.41 -0.32
N ASP A 23 -13.50 -16.70 -0.46
CA ASP A 23 -14.12 -17.72 0.39
C ASP A 23 -13.70 -17.56 1.87
N ALA A 24 -14.54 -18.06 2.77
CA ALA A 24 -14.35 -17.90 4.21
C ALA A 24 -13.02 -18.50 4.72
N THR A 25 -12.48 -19.52 4.07
CA THR A 25 -11.23 -20.17 4.47
C THR A 25 -10.04 -19.28 4.13
N LEU A 26 -10.01 -18.70 2.92
CA LEU A 26 -9.00 -17.73 2.52
C LEU A 26 -9.06 -16.46 3.37
N SER A 27 -10.25 -15.92 3.61
CA SER A 27 -10.44 -14.75 4.46
C SER A 27 -9.93 -15.01 5.88
N ALA A 28 -10.31 -16.13 6.51
CA ALA A 28 -9.80 -16.49 7.84
C ALA A 28 -8.26 -16.63 7.86
N SER A 29 -7.66 -17.20 6.82
CA SER A 29 -6.20 -17.28 6.68
C SER A 29 -5.54 -15.90 6.60
N ILE A 30 -6.13 -14.96 5.85
CA ILE A 30 -5.64 -13.59 5.72
C ILE A 30 -5.67 -12.87 7.08
N TYR A 31 -6.79 -12.93 7.81
CA TYR A 31 -6.91 -12.31 9.13
C TYR A 31 -5.92 -12.90 10.14
N LYS A 32 -5.70 -14.21 10.11
CA LYS A 32 -4.66 -14.86 10.93
C LYS A 32 -3.27 -14.31 10.62
N LYS A 33 -2.89 -14.27 9.34
CA LYS A 33 -1.59 -13.71 8.91
C LYS A 33 -1.46 -12.24 9.28
N ALA A 34 -2.52 -11.46 9.18
CA ALA A 34 -2.52 -10.05 9.53
C ALA A 34 -2.24 -9.84 11.03
N LYS A 35 -2.87 -10.66 11.90
CA LYS A 35 -2.63 -10.65 13.34
C LYS A 35 -1.17 -10.98 13.67
N GLU A 36 -0.65 -12.06 13.09
CA GLU A 36 0.74 -12.46 13.27
C GLU A 36 1.72 -11.38 12.81
N ALA A 37 1.50 -10.81 11.61
CA ALA A 37 2.35 -9.76 11.07
C ALA A 37 2.29 -8.47 11.91
N ASN A 38 1.12 -8.06 12.40
CA ASN A 38 0.99 -6.87 13.23
C ASN A 38 1.71 -7.05 14.58
N GLN A 39 1.56 -8.22 15.21
CA GLN A 39 2.28 -8.54 16.46
C GLN A 39 3.80 -8.53 16.27
N GLN A 40 4.30 -9.16 15.21
CA GLN A 40 5.73 -9.15 14.89
C GLN A 40 6.25 -7.74 14.59
N ALA A 41 5.47 -6.91 13.90
CA ALA A 41 5.83 -5.52 13.63
C ALA A 41 5.95 -4.71 14.92
N ILE A 42 5.01 -4.86 15.86
CA ILE A 42 5.05 -4.20 17.17
C ILE A 42 6.29 -4.62 17.95
N SER A 43 6.57 -5.93 18.04
CA SER A 43 7.76 -6.43 18.75
C SER A 43 9.06 -5.92 18.14
N ALA A 44 9.20 -5.93 16.82
CA ALA A 44 10.39 -5.41 16.14
C ALA A 44 10.59 -3.91 16.41
N VAL A 45 9.53 -3.09 16.35
CA VAL A 45 9.61 -1.66 16.67
C VAL A 45 10.04 -1.44 18.12
N GLN A 46 9.50 -2.22 19.07
CA GLN A 46 9.87 -2.14 20.49
C GLN A 46 11.35 -2.51 20.73
N GLN A 47 11.89 -3.43 19.94
CA GLN A 47 13.29 -3.86 20.00
C GLN A 47 14.25 -2.94 19.21
N GLY A 48 13.73 -1.92 18.51
CA GLY A 48 14.52 -1.04 17.65
C GLY A 48 14.92 -1.67 16.31
N ASP A 49 14.34 -2.82 15.98
CA ASP A 49 14.64 -3.58 14.77
C ASP A 49 13.89 -3.05 13.54
N THR A 50 14.46 -3.33 12.37
CA THR A 50 13.79 -3.03 11.10
C THR A 50 12.70 -4.06 10.82
N VAL A 51 11.45 -3.60 10.68
CA VAL A 51 10.32 -4.46 10.30
C VAL A 51 10.48 -4.92 8.84
N ARG A 52 10.61 -6.24 8.65
CA ARG A 52 10.71 -6.90 7.33
C ARG A 52 9.70 -8.04 7.21
N LEU A 53 8.42 -7.68 7.12
CA LEU A 53 7.32 -8.64 7.07
C LEU A 53 6.64 -8.65 5.71
N MET A 54 6.13 -9.82 5.32
CA MET A 54 5.35 -9.95 4.10
C MET A 54 3.92 -9.46 4.32
N CYS A 55 3.32 -8.88 3.29
CA CYS A 55 1.91 -8.48 3.31
C CYS A 55 1.01 -9.71 3.58
N PRO A 56 0.00 -9.63 4.45
CA PRO A 56 -0.89 -10.76 4.76
C PRO A 56 -1.73 -11.22 3.54
N LEU A 57 -1.96 -10.32 2.58
CA LEU A 57 -2.61 -10.63 1.31
C LEU A 57 -1.68 -11.31 0.30
N ASN A 58 -0.41 -11.53 0.63
CA ASN A 58 0.52 -12.24 -0.24
C ASN A 58 0.32 -13.75 -0.11
N SER A 59 0.19 -14.42 -1.25
CA SER A 59 0.28 -15.87 -1.39
C SER A 59 1.22 -16.19 -2.54
N ASN A 60 2.37 -16.81 -2.22
CA ASN A 60 3.39 -17.20 -3.20
C ASN A 60 3.81 -16.05 -4.14
N GLY A 61 3.96 -14.84 -3.61
CA GLY A 61 4.35 -13.66 -4.40
C GLY A 61 3.18 -12.93 -5.08
N ILE A 62 1.97 -13.46 -5.04
CA ILE A 62 0.77 -12.88 -5.67
C ILE A 62 -0.14 -12.27 -4.61
N CYS A 63 -0.78 -11.14 -4.93
CA CYS A 63 -1.80 -10.54 -4.07
C CYS A 63 -3.14 -11.25 -4.26
N LEU A 64 -3.71 -11.79 -3.19
CA LEU A 64 -4.97 -12.55 -3.22
C LEU A 64 -6.17 -11.71 -3.70
N ILE A 65 -6.13 -10.40 -3.49
CA ILE A 65 -7.17 -9.45 -3.93
C ILE A 65 -6.66 -8.57 -5.06
N TYR A 66 -5.98 -9.13 -6.06
CA TYR A 66 -5.23 -8.35 -7.06
C TYR A 66 -6.05 -7.24 -7.73
N ASN A 67 -7.31 -7.52 -8.08
CA ASN A 67 -8.21 -6.52 -8.67
C ASN A 67 -8.46 -5.35 -7.71
N HIS A 68 -8.62 -5.64 -6.42
CA HIS A 68 -8.83 -4.69 -5.34
C HIS A 68 -7.54 -4.15 -4.70
N ARG A 69 -6.37 -4.45 -5.28
CA ARG A 69 -5.10 -4.01 -4.68
C ARG A 69 -4.97 -2.47 -4.75
N PRO A 70 -4.58 -1.80 -3.66
CA PRO A 70 -4.51 -0.34 -3.63
C PRO A 70 -3.61 0.26 -4.72
N MET A 71 -3.93 1.49 -5.12
CA MET A 71 -3.19 2.22 -6.15
C MET A 71 -1.71 2.37 -5.76
N ILE A 72 -1.42 2.73 -4.50
CA ILE A 72 -0.04 2.90 -4.06
C ILE A 72 0.76 1.57 -4.07
N CYS A 73 0.09 0.44 -3.82
CA CYS A 73 0.71 -0.89 -3.92
C CYS A 73 1.07 -1.29 -5.35
N ARG A 74 0.31 -0.82 -6.35
CA ARG A 74 0.59 -1.04 -7.78
C ARG A 74 1.82 -0.25 -8.22
N MET A 75 1.94 0.98 -7.73
CA MET A 75 3.01 1.89 -8.10
C MET A 75 4.29 1.61 -7.32
N HIS A 76 4.21 0.98 -6.15
CA HIS A 76 5.38 0.71 -5.30
C HIS A 76 6.48 -0.06 -6.06
N GLY A 77 7.72 0.44 -5.97
CA GLY A 77 8.90 -0.20 -6.56
C GLY A 77 9.20 0.15 -8.01
N ILE A 78 8.37 0.97 -8.66
CA ILE A 78 8.58 1.41 -10.05
C ILE A 78 9.28 2.80 -10.07
N PRO A 79 10.24 3.05 -10.98
CA PRO A 79 10.79 4.39 -11.19
C PRO A 79 9.70 5.41 -11.52
N HIS A 80 9.85 6.64 -11.04
CA HIS A 80 8.76 7.61 -11.13
C HIS A 80 9.19 9.05 -10.90
N GLU A 81 8.29 9.95 -11.25
CA GLU A 81 8.41 11.39 -11.09
C GLU A 81 7.33 11.89 -10.11
N LEU A 82 7.67 12.93 -9.36
CA LEU A 82 6.75 13.69 -8.52
C LEU A 82 6.98 15.17 -8.75
N SER A 83 6.01 15.79 -9.40
CA SER A 83 5.96 17.23 -9.62
C SER A 83 5.21 17.89 -8.48
N PHE A 84 5.86 18.84 -7.79
CA PHE A 84 5.23 19.65 -6.74
C PHE A 84 5.11 21.10 -7.22
N PRO A 85 3.99 21.79 -6.96
CA PRO A 85 3.85 23.20 -7.33
C PRO A 85 5.00 24.05 -6.81
N GLY A 86 5.68 24.77 -7.71
CA GLY A 86 6.79 25.67 -7.38
C GLY A 86 8.09 24.99 -6.96
N LYS A 87 8.22 23.66 -7.09
CA LYS A 87 9.47 22.93 -6.79
C LYS A 87 9.92 22.12 -7.99
N GLN A 88 11.20 21.75 -7.99
CA GLN A 88 11.76 20.83 -8.97
C GLN A 88 11.11 19.44 -8.83
N THR A 89 10.87 18.79 -9.96
CA THR A 89 10.40 17.40 -10.03
C THR A 89 11.39 16.48 -9.32
N VAL A 90 10.87 15.62 -8.45
CA VAL A 90 11.64 14.61 -7.72
C VAL A 90 11.58 13.29 -8.46
N PHE A 91 12.73 12.65 -8.65
CA PHE A 91 12.85 11.35 -9.33
C PHE A 91 13.11 10.22 -8.32
N GLY A 92 12.26 9.19 -8.37
CA GLY A 92 12.47 7.93 -7.66
C GLY A 92 13.01 6.85 -8.59
N LYS A 93 14.08 6.15 -8.20
CA LYS A 93 14.75 5.12 -9.03
C LYS A 93 14.04 3.76 -9.08
N GLY A 94 12.93 3.58 -8.35
CA GLY A 94 12.31 2.27 -8.16
C GLY A 94 13.06 1.39 -7.16
N CYS A 95 12.72 0.10 -7.11
CA CYS A 95 13.35 -0.87 -6.21
C CYS A 95 14.40 -1.74 -6.90
N LYS A 96 15.22 -2.45 -6.10
CA LYS A 96 16.27 -3.33 -6.63
C LYS A 96 15.75 -4.41 -7.57
N ALA A 97 14.56 -4.96 -7.29
CA ALA A 97 13.94 -5.97 -8.16
C ALA A 97 13.64 -5.41 -9.55
N PHE A 98 13.13 -4.17 -9.63
CA PHE A 98 12.91 -3.50 -10.91
C PHE A 98 14.23 -3.25 -11.64
N GLU A 99 15.25 -2.75 -10.95
CA GLU A 99 16.58 -2.50 -11.55
C GLU A 99 17.17 -3.78 -12.15
N VAL A 100 17.09 -4.92 -11.44
CA VAL A 100 17.60 -6.20 -11.93
C VAL A 100 16.86 -6.67 -13.19
N GLN A 101 15.55 -6.50 -13.24
CA GLN A 101 14.72 -7.01 -14.34
C GLN A 101 14.64 -6.06 -15.55
N CYS A 102 14.70 -4.76 -15.29
CA CYS A 102 14.36 -3.71 -16.27
C CYS A 102 15.41 -2.59 -16.37
N GLY A 103 16.46 -2.57 -15.56
CA GLY A 103 17.40 -1.44 -15.47
C GLY A 103 18.21 -1.14 -16.73
N LYS A 104 18.29 -2.09 -17.69
CA LYS A 104 18.90 -1.88 -19.01
C LYS A 104 17.94 -1.28 -20.04
N LYS A 105 16.64 -1.24 -19.74
CA LYS A 105 15.63 -0.69 -20.65
C LYS A 105 15.64 0.85 -20.57
N PRO A 106 15.28 1.55 -21.65
CA PRO A 106 15.11 3.00 -21.60
C PRO A 106 14.11 3.39 -20.51
N TYR A 107 14.36 4.53 -19.87
CA TYR A 107 13.43 5.08 -18.90
C TYR A 107 12.10 5.44 -19.60
N LEU A 108 11.00 5.03 -18.99
CA LEU A 108 9.65 5.43 -19.38
C LEU A 108 9.15 6.44 -18.35
N PRO A 109 8.88 7.70 -18.74
CA PRO A 109 8.35 8.72 -17.84
C PRO A 109 7.07 8.23 -17.17
N PHE A 110 7.02 8.35 -15.85
CA PHE A 110 5.87 7.96 -15.05
C PHE A 110 5.63 8.96 -13.92
N ASP A 111 4.84 9.98 -14.23
CA ASP A 111 4.41 10.98 -13.26
C ASP A 111 3.29 10.43 -12.36
N ARG A 112 3.57 10.38 -11.05
CA ARG A 112 2.59 9.94 -10.05
C ARG A 112 1.70 11.06 -9.55
N THR A 113 2.08 12.32 -9.75
CA THR A 113 1.38 13.47 -9.20
C THR A 113 -0.11 13.45 -9.55
N PRO A 114 -0.55 13.21 -10.81
CA PRO A 114 -1.97 13.17 -11.13
C PRO A 114 -2.74 12.11 -10.33
N PHE A 115 -2.18 10.91 -10.17
CA PHE A 115 -2.82 9.83 -9.43
C PHE A 115 -2.97 10.14 -7.94
N TYR A 116 -1.95 10.76 -7.34
CA TYR A 116 -2.01 11.18 -5.94
C TYR A 116 -3.01 12.31 -5.72
N VAL A 117 -3.09 13.27 -6.65
CA VAL A 117 -4.10 14.33 -6.61
C VAL A 117 -5.50 13.75 -6.71
N SER A 118 -5.76 12.85 -7.68
CA SER A 118 -7.06 12.19 -7.83
C SER A 118 -7.47 11.42 -6.57
N MET A 119 -6.56 10.65 -5.98
CA MET A 119 -6.85 9.91 -4.75
C MET A 119 -7.06 10.81 -3.53
N ALA A 120 -6.28 11.89 -3.41
CA ALA A 120 -6.47 12.86 -2.34
C ALA A 120 -7.84 13.55 -2.43
N ASN A 121 -8.32 13.85 -3.64
CA ASN A 121 -9.65 14.39 -3.87
C ASN A 121 -10.75 13.37 -3.52
N LEU A 122 -10.63 12.12 -3.99
CA LEU A 122 -11.59 11.06 -3.63
C LEU A 122 -11.69 10.83 -2.12
N GLU A 123 -10.54 10.74 -1.45
CA GLU A 123 -10.47 10.61 0.02
C GLU A 123 -11.12 11.81 0.71
N LYS A 124 -10.85 13.04 0.25
CA LYS A 124 -11.43 14.26 0.80
C LYS A 124 -12.95 14.27 0.67
N ASP A 125 -13.46 13.99 -0.53
CA ASP A 125 -14.90 14.02 -0.80
C ASP A 125 -15.65 12.98 0.04
N MET A 126 -15.10 11.76 0.14
CA MET A 126 -15.66 10.71 0.99
C MET A 126 -15.62 11.08 2.47
N LYS A 127 -14.49 11.58 2.97
CA LYS A 127 -14.38 12.00 4.37
C LYS A 127 -15.39 13.09 4.70
N GLN A 128 -15.62 14.05 3.80
CA GLN A 128 -16.63 15.09 3.97
C GLN A 128 -18.05 14.52 4.02
N GLN A 129 -18.39 13.58 3.13
CA GLN A 129 -19.71 12.95 3.11
C GLN A 129 -20.00 12.08 4.34
N LEU A 130 -18.98 11.38 4.85
CA LEU A 130 -19.09 10.49 6.00
C LEU A 130 -18.81 11.17 7.35
N GLY A 131 -18.44 12.46 7.35
CA GLY A 131 -18.09 13.19 8.58
C GLY A 131 -16.80 12.71 9.25
N ILE A 132 -15.90 12.03 8.52
CA ILE A 132 -14.64 11.49 9.05
C ILE A 132 -13.61 12.62 9.14
N THR A 133 -13.04 12.82 10.33
CA THR A 133 -12.01 13.85 10.56
C THR A 133 -10.63 13.26 10.82
N GLU A 134 -10.59 11.99 11.19
CA GLU A 134 -9.43 11.24 11.62
C GLU A 134 -8.38 11.12 10.53
N LYS A 135 -7.11 11.08 10.95
CA LYS A 135 -6.00 10.77 10.04
C LYS A 135 -5.90 9.27 9.88
N PHE A 136 -5.59 8.84 8.66
CA PHE A 136 -5.33 7.45 8.36
C PHE A 136 -3.84 7.20 8.14
N LYS A 137 -3.28 6.22 8.86
CA LYS A 137 -1.93 5.71 8.64
C LYS A 137 -1.86 4.28 9.14
N LYS A 138 -2.11 3.32 8.26
CA LYS A 138 -2.11 1.89 8.61
C LYS A 138 -1.38 1.06 7.55
N THR A 139 -0.69 0.02 7.98
CA THR A 139 -0.33 -1.08 7.09
C THR A 139 -1.58 -1.89 6.75
N ILE A 140 -1.50 -2.73 5.72
CA ILE A 140 -2.56 -3.70 5.43
C ILE A 140 -2.77 -4.66 6.61
N ALA A 141 -1.73 -5.03 7.35
CA ALA A 141 -1.90 -5.87 8.53
C ALA A 141 -2.73 -5.16 9.61
N GLN A 142 -2.46 -3.88 9.88
CA GLN A 142 -3.21 -3.05 10.84
C GLN A 142 -4.66 -2.83 10.40
N MET A 143 -4.90 -2.58 9.12
CA MET A 143 -6.26 -2.45 8.57
C MET A 143 -7.17 -3.64 8.88
N LEU A 144 -6.60 -4.84 8.94
CA LEU A 144 -7.36 -6.08 9.07
C LEU A 144 -7.50 -6.55 10.52
N VAL A 145 -6.87 -5.88 11.49
CA VAL A 145 -6.89 -6.31 12.89
C VAL A 145 -7.38 -5.24 13.85
N ASP A 146 -7.48 -4.00 13.37
CA ASP A 146 -8.12 -2.87 14.06
C ASP A 146 -9.60 -2.79 13.68
#